data_AF-A0A7Z7G3E0-F1
#
_entry.id   AF-A0A7Z7G3E0-F1
#
_cell.length_a   1.000
_cell.length_b   1.000
_cell.length_c   1.000
_cell.angle_alpha   90.00
_cell.angle_beta   90.00
_cell.angle_gamma   90.00
#
_symmetry.space_group_name_H-M   'P 1'
#
loop_
_entity.id
_entity.type
_entity.pdbx_description
1 polymer ?
#
loop_
_entity_poly.entity_id
_entity_poly.type
_entity_poly.pdbx_seq_one_letter_code
_entity_poly.pdbx_strand_id
1 'polypeptide(L)'
;MKGGDQKYYQLMLKKINKFTLIQEHRLYKEEQILMMSPDLFIVRNGLNWVIRVNKLIRHYEYCLINAIEFAQEIKIPIEETDNRDSYSFHLENAVYRQLVLWDMYAKLLNETYALGLKRDELSIWDVIRSMRSSREPYQRRLAKELKKYCNGAFHQYVRNYLRNTFAHNGDPHGKLIFHYYGDNGMLQPDDGFILPDHPIKELRYLIIDFIKLHRFLNKINQQIKKIMLEKTILIEYHFETLCGREITDGRHIPITILQELHEIWEISDTDEACEECRLLANNHSLKYCKPVKFVYHRINEPEGTISITMKS
;
A
#
# COMPACT_ATOMS: atom_id res chain seq x y z
N MET A 1 -8.26 -25.90 29.08
CA MET A 1 -7.55 -24.66 28.72
C MET A 1 -7.04 -23.99 29.99
N LYS A 2 -5.77 -23.59 30.04
CA LYS A 2 -5.28 -22.77 31.15
C LYS A 2 -5.79 -21.34 30.92
N GLY A 3 -6.21 -20.63 31.96
CA GLY A 3 -6.78 -19.27 31.83
C GLY A 3 -5.87 -18.22 31.16
N GLY A 4 -4.60 -18.54 30.89
CA GLY A 4 -3.68 -17.72 30.09
C GLY A 4 -3.91 -17.78 28.59
N ASP A 5 -4.32 -18.93 28.05
CA ASP A 5 -4.49 -19.14 26.60
C ASP A 5 -5.70 -18.37 26.08
N GLN A 6 -6.80 -18.37 26.84
CA GLN A 6 -8.01 -17.64 26.49
C GLN A 6 -7.80 -16.12 26.45
N LYS A 7 -7.00 -15.58 27.38
CA LYS A 7 -6.60 -14.16 27.36
C LYS A 7 -5.79 -13.83 26.11
N TYR A 8 -4.98 -14.78 25.63
CA TYR A 8 -4.15 -14.58 24.45
C TYR A 8 -4.99 -14.56 23.16
N TYR A 9 -5.93 -15.49 23.00
CA TYR A 9 -6.87 -15.50 21.87
C TYR A 9 -7.69 -14.21 21.80
N GLN A 10 -8.22 -13.73 22.93
CA GLN A 10 -8.90 -12.44 23.00
C GLN A 10 -8.00 -11.27 22.59
N LEU A 11 -6.72 -11.30 22.96
CA LEU A 11 -5.76 -10.27 22.55
C LEU A 11 -5.46 -10.32 21.04
N MET A 12 -5.42 -11.52 20.44
CA MET A 12 -5.27 -11.69 18.99
C MET A 12 -6.50 -11.17 18.24
N LEU A 13 -7.72 -11.53 18.66
CA LEU A 13 -8.95 -11.01 18.07
C LEU A 13 -9.01 -9.48 18.15
N LYS A 14 -8.64 -8.88 19.29
CA LYS A 14 -8.54 -7.42 19.44
C LYS A 14 -7.55 -6.78 18.47
N LYS A 15 -6.49 -7.48 18.05
CA LYS A 15 -5.54 -6.99 17.06
C LYS A 15 -6.10 -7.10 15.63
N ILE A 16 -6.77 -8.21 15.33
CA ILE A 16 -7.38 -8.46 14.02
C ILE A 16 -8.51 -7.47 13.76
N ASN A 17 -9.40 -7.25 14.73
CA ASN A 17 -10.51 -6.30 14.61
C ASN A 17 -10.05 -4.84 14.46
N LYS A 18 -8.76 -4.56 14.62
CA LYS A 18 -8.14 -3.25 14.35
C LYS A 18 -7.51 -3.15 12.97
N PHE A 19 -7.58 -4.20 12.15
CA PHE A 19 -7.12 -4.14 10.78
C PHE A 19 -8.01 -3.16 10.01
N THR A 20 -7.40 -2.09 9.53
CA THR A 20 -8.09 -1.11 8.70
C THR A 20 -7.84 -1.41 7.23
N LEU A 21 -8.81 -1.06 6.40
CA LEU A 21 -8.58 -1.07 4.96
C LEU A 21 -7.66 0.09 4.58
N ILE A 22 -6.96 -0.11 3.47
CA ILE A 22 -6.10 0.91 2.89
C ILE A 22 -6.98 1.91 2.15
N GLN A 23 -6.74 3.20 2.35
CA GLN A 23 -7.53 4.26 1.72
C GLN A 23 -7.42 4.20 0.19
N GLU A 24 -8.56 4.13 -0.49
CA GLU A 24 -8.64 4.16 -1.96
C GLU A 24 -8.63 5.61 -2.44
N HIS A 25 -7.49 6.08 -2.94
CA HIS A 25 -7.34 7.42 -3.52
C HIS A 25 -7.93 7.46 -4.93
N ARG A 26 -9.26 7.61 -5.02
CA ARG A 26 -9.97 7.56 -6.30
C ARG A 26 -9.72 8.81 -7.15
N LEU A 27 -9.55 8.56 -8.44
CA LEU A 27 -9.48 9.59 -9.47
C LEU A 27 -10.87 9.82 -10.07
N TYR A 28 -11.17 11.07 -10.40
CA TYR A 28 -12.35 11.42 -11.19
C TYR A 28 -12.18 10.95 -12.64
N LYS A 29 -13.29 10.91 -13.39
CA LYS A 29 -13.29 10.41 -14.77
C LYS A 29 -12.48 11.35 -15.67
N GLU A 30 -12.63 12.65 -15.42
CA GLU A 30 -11.96 13.75 -16.10
C GLU A 30 -10.44 13.65 -15.92
N GLU A 31 -9.96 13.42 -14.69
CA GLU A 31 -8.54 13.24 -14.37
C GLU A 31 -7.93 12.05 -15.12
N GLN A 32 -8.72 10.98 -15.34
CA GLN A 32 -8.26 9.78 -16.04
C GLN A 32 -8.17 9.94 -17.55
N ILE A 33 -8.94 10.86 -18.14
CA ILE A 33 -9.02 11.06 -19.60
C ILE A 33 -8.06 12.18 -20.03
N LEU A 34 -8.02 13.27 -19.27
CA LEU A 34 -7.33 14.50 -19.68
C LEU A 34 -5.83 14.50 -19.36
N MET A 35 -5.37 13.65 -18.43
CA MET A 35 -3.97 13.66 -17.97
C MET A 35 -3.19 12.40 -18.37
N MET A 36 -2.84 12.25 -19.65
CA MET A 36 -2.03 11.11 -20.11
C MET A 36 -0.54 11.25 -19.73
N SER A 37 -0.21 11.09 -18.44
CA SER A 37 1.16 11.18 -17.91
C SER A 37 1.64 9.89 -17.23
N PRO A 38 2.97 9.63 -17.16
CA PRO A 38 3.51 8.49 -16.41
C PRO A 38 3.05 8.46 -14.94
N ASP A 39 2.91 9.62 -14.30
CA ASP A 39 2.43 9.74 -12.93
C ASP A 39 0.96 9.29 -12.80
N LEU A 40 0.09 9.61 -13.79
CA LEU A 40 -1.29 9.09 -13.81
C LEU A 40 -1.30 7.56 -13.85
N PHE A 41 -0.43 6.93 -14.64
CA PHE A 41 -0.36 5.47 -14.70
C PHE A 41 0.02 4.86 -13.35
N ILE A 42 0.95 5.48 -12.60
CA ILE A 42 1.31 5.05 -11.25
C ILE A 42 0.10 5.11 -10.32
N VAL A 43 -0.65 6.24 -10.33
CA VAL A 43 -1.81 6.41 -9.46
C VAL A 43 -2.93 5.43 -9.82
N ARG A 44 -3.26 5.29 -11.12
CA ARG A 44 -4.32 4.40 -11.58
C ARG A 44 -4.03 2.94 -11.27
N ASN A 45 -2.82 2.47 -11.59
CA ASN A 45 -2.46 1.09 -11.32
C ASN A 45 -2.30 0.84 -9.81
N GLY A 46 -1.75 1.81 -9.08
CA GLY A 46 -1.70 1.83 -7.63
C GLY A 46 -3.08 1.66 -6.99
N LEU A 47 -4.08 2.42 -7.43
CA LEU A 47 -5.47 2.29 -6.98
C LEU A 47 -6.03 0.89 -7.25
N ASN A 48 -5.80 0.34 -8.45
CA ASN A 48 -6.23 -1.02 -8.79
C ASN A 48 -5.61 -2.07 -7.86
N TRP A 49 -4.32 -1.93 -7.53
CA TRP A 49 -3.67 -2.80 -6.56
C TRP A 49 -4.23 -2.63 -5.16
N VAL A 50 -4.47 -1.40 -4.71
CA VAL A 50 -5.06 -1.11 -3.39
C VAL A 50 -6.45 -1.73 -3.25
N ILE A 51 -7.30 -1.63 -4.28
CA ILE A 51 -8.64 -2.27 -4.29
C ILE A 51 -8.51 -3.80 -4.13
N ARG A 52 -7.58 -4.43 -4.85
CA ARG A 52 -7.32 -5.89 -4.76
C ARG A 52 -6.77 -6.28 -3.39
N VAL A 53 -5.85 -5.48 -2.85
CA VAL A 53 -5.31 -5.65 -1.49
C VAL A 53 -6.41 -5.56 -0.46
N ASN A 54 -7.31 -4.56 -0.53
CA ASN A 54 -8.44 -4.42 0.39
C ASN A 54 -9.37 -5.64 0.37
N LYS A 55 -9.68 -6.17 -0.81
CA LYS A 55 -10.46 -7.43 -0.93
C LYS A 55 -9.74 -8.58 -0.22
N LEU A 56 -8.43 -8.70 -0.41
CA LEU A 56 -7.63 -9.77 0.18
C LEU A 56 -7.46 -9.62 1.70
N ILE A 57 -7.37 -8.39 2.22
CA ILE A 57 -7.35 -8.10 3.66
C ILE A 57 -8.63 -8.61 4.32
N ARG A 58 -9.81 -8.37 3.73
CA ARG A 58 -11.09 -8.88 4.27
C ARG A 58 -11.12 -10.40 4.33
N HIS A 59 -10.64 -11.06 3.27
CA HIS A 59 -10.57 -12.52 3.26
C HIS A 59 -9.57 -13.06 4.28
N TYR A 60 -8.43 -12.40 4.43
CA TYR A 60 -7.41 -12.76 5.42
C TYR A 60 -7.93 -12.62 6.85
N GLU A 61 -8.63 -11.50 7.15
CA GLU A 61 -9.31 -11.28 8.42
C GLU A 61 -10.33 -12.39 8.71
N TYR A 62 -11.18 -12.72 7.74
CA TYR A 62 -12.14 -13.82 7.87
C TYR A 62 -11.44 -15.14 8.21
N CYS A 63 -10.39 -15.51 7.48
CA CYS A 63 -9.64 -16.75 7.76
C CYS A 63 -9.03 -16.73 9.16
N LEU A 64 -8.47 -15.60 9.61
CA LEU A 64 -7.87 -15.50 10.94
C LEU A 64 -8.87 -15.60 12.08
N ILE A 65 -10.04 -14.97 11.95
CA ILE A 65 -11.09 -15.02 12.98
C ILE A 65 -11.55 -16.47 13.17
N ASN A 66 -11.90 -17.15 12.08
CA ASN A 66 -12.32 -18.56 12.13
C ASN A 66 -11.20 -19.46 12.66
N ALA A 67 -9.95 -19.25 12.24
CA ALA A 67 -8.82 -20.02 12.78
C ALA A 67 -8.68 -19.84 14.30
N ILE A 68 -8.89 -18.63 14.84
CA ILE A 68 -8.86 -18.40 16.29
C ILE A 68 -10.04 -19.06 17.01
N GLU A 69 -11.23 -19.06 16.41
CA GLU A 69 -12.42 -19.71 16.97
C GLU A 69 -12.18 -21.21 17.13
N PHE A 70 -11.72 -21.90 16.08
CA PHE A 70 -11.44 -23.33 16.15
C PHE A 70 -10.20 -23.66 17.02
N ALA A 71 -9.17 -22.81 17.01
CA ALA A 71 -7.97 -23.02 17.83
C ALA A 71 -8.22 -22.94 19.34
N GLN A 72 -9.28 -22.26 19.77
CA GLN A 72 -9.64 -22.20 21.20
C GLN A 72 -10.09 -23.56 21.73
N GLU A 73 -10.73 -24.36 20.89
CA GLU A 73 -11.23 -25.68 21.25
C GLU A 73 -10.12 -26.75 21.25
N ILE A 74 -8.97 -26.44 20.66
CA ILE A 74 -7.83 -27.36 20.58
C ILE A 74 -7.08 -27.41 21.91
N LYS A 75 -7.09 -28.57 22.59
CA LYS A 75 -6.41 -28.75 23.88
C LYS A 75 -4.98 -29.21 23.72
N ILE A 76 -4.73 -30.08 22.75
CA ILE A 76 -3.42 -30.65 22.46
C ILE A 76 -3.13 -30.51 20.96
N PRO A 77 -1.98 -29.97 20.54
CA PRO A 77 -1.68 -29.74 19.12
C PRO A 77 -1.72 -31.00 18.23
N ILE A 78 -1.63 -32.20 18.81
CA ILE A 78 -1.66 -33.50 18.13
C ILE A 78 -3.04 -34.18 18.14
N GLU A 79 -4.06 -33.60 18.77
CA GLU A 79 -5.38 -34.23 18.86
C GLU A 79 -6.13 -34.19 17.52
N GLU A 80 -6.99 -35.17 17.25
CA GLU A 80 -7.63 -35.30 15.94
C GLU A 80 -9.12 -35.06 16.05
N THR A 81 -9.54 -33.86 15.68
CA THR A 81 -10.92 -33.41 15.83
C THR A 81 -11.32 -32.56 14.63
N ASP A 82 -12.62 -32.47 14.35
CA ASP A 82 -13.16 -31.58 13.31
C ASP A 82 -12.72 -30.11 13.52
N ASN A 83 -12.51 -29.70 14.76
CA ASN A 83 -11.98 -28.38 15.11
C ASN A 83 -10.52 -28.21 14.66
N ARG A 84 -9.68 -29.24 14.76
CA ARG A 84 -8.31 -29.17 14.23
C ARG A 84 -8.31 -29.09 12.70
N ASP A 85 -9.12 -29.90 12.03
CA ASP A 85 -9.20 -29.86 10.56
C ASP A 85 -9.70 -28.49 10.09
N SER A 86 -10.71 -27.94 10.75
CA SER A 86 -11.23 -26.59 10.49
C SER A 86 -10.16 -25.51 10.78
N TYR A 87 -9.43 -25.64 11.89
CA TYR A 87 -8.31 -24.75 12.21
C TYR A 87 -7.24 -24.77 11.10
N SER A 88 -6.74 -25.93 10.74
CA SER A 88 -5.71 -26.11 9.72
C SER A 88 -6.17 -25.55 8.37
N PHE A 89 -7.42 -25.82 7.97
CA PHE A 89 -8.02 -25.25 6.75
C PHE A 89 -8.00 -23.72 6.76
N HIS A 90 -8.44 -23.09 7.85
CA HIS A 90 -8.47 -21.64 7.94
C HIS A 90 -7.07 -21.01 8.07
N LEU A 91 -6.14 -21.69 8.76
CA LEU A 91 -4.74 -21.29 8.88
C LEU A 91 -4.03 -21.32 7.51
N GLU A 92 -4.16 -22.43 6.78
CA GLU A 92 -3.59 -22.59 5.44
C GLU A 92 -4.07 -21.48 4.51
N ASN A 93 -5.39 -21.25 4.49
CA ASN A 93 -5.97 -20.17 3.71
C ASN A 93 -5.38 -18.82 4.14
N ALA A 94 -5.30 -18.51 5.42
CA ALA A 94 -4.72 -17.26 5.91
C ALA A 94 -3.25 -17.07 5.46
N VAL A 95 -2.43 -18.12 5.57
CA VAL A 95 -1.04 -18.14 5.07
C VAL A 95 -1.01 -17.82 3.59
N TYR A 96 -1.80 -18.51 2.76
CA TYR A 96 -1.83 -18.26 1.32
C TYR A 96 -2.21 -16.81 0.99
N ARG A 97 -3.23 -16.24 1.64
CA ARG A 97 -3.64 -14.84 1.41
C ARG A 97 -2.51 -13.88 1.79
N GLN A 98 -1.78 -14.15 2.86
CA GLN A 98 -0.64 -13.32 3.27
C GLN A 98 0.54 -13.39 2.30
N LEU A 99 0.83 -14.56 1.74
CA LEU A 99 1.86 -14.69 0.69
C LEU A 99 1.48 -13.86 -0.55
N VAL A 100 0.23 -13.97 -0.99
CA VAL A 100 -0.30 -13.19 -2.12
C VAL A 100 -0.26 -11.68 -1.81
N LEU A 101 -0.56 -11.25 -0.57
CA LEU A 101 -0.44 -9.84 -0.17
C LEU A 101 1.01 -9.34 -0.29
N TRP A 102 2.01 -10.14 0.07
CA TRP A 102 3.42 -9.80 -0.11
C TRP A 102 3.79 -9.66 -1.59
N ASP A 103 3.26 -10.53 -2.44
CA ASP A 103 3.51 -10.49 -3.88
C ASP A 103 2.81 -9.28 -4.53
N MET A 104 1.60 -8.94 -4.09
CA MET A 104 0.90 -7.70 -4.47
C MET A 104 1.70 -6.47 -4.04
N TYR A 105 2.28 -6.47 -2.83
CA TYR A 105 3.14 -5.40 -2.37
C TYR A 105 4.39 -5.24 -3.24
N ALA A 106 5.02 -6.35 -3.67
CA ALA A 106 6.14 -6.33 -4.60
C ALA A 106 5.73 -5.70 -5.96
N LYS A 107 4.56 -6.05 -6.50
CA LYS A 107 4.03 -5.47 -7.74
C LYS A 107 3.76 -3.97 -7.59
N LEU A 108 3.18 -3.55 -6.47
CA LEU A 108 2.93 -2.15 -6.15
C LEU A 108 4.24 -1.33 -6.11
N LEU A 109 5.29 -1.88 -5.47
CA LEU A 109 6.62 -1.24 -5.43
C LEU A 109 7.25 -1.15 -6.82
N ASN A 110 7.17 -2.21 -7.63
CA ASN A 110 7.71 -2.25 -8.98
C ASN A 110 7.09 -1.16 -9.87
N GLU A 111 5.78 -0.96 -9.76
CA GLU A 111 5.08 0.08 -10.51
C GLU A 111 5.35 1.48 -9.97
N THR A 112 5.25 1.67 -8.65
CA THR A 112 5.41 2.99 -8.02
C THR A 112 6.82 3.55 -8.20
N TYR A 113 7.83 2.69 -8.20
CA TYR A 113 9.22 3.09 -8.40
C TYR A 113 9.75 2.82 -9.80
N ALA A 114 8.88 2.44 -10.75
CA ALA A 114 9.21 2.17 -12.13
C ALA A 114 10.45 1.25 -12.29
N LEU A 115 10.52 0.16 -11.50
CA LEU A 115 11.71 -0.71 -11.44
C LEU A 115 11.90 -1.58 -12.71
N GLY A 116 10.91 -1.62 -13.60
CA GLY A 116 11.01 -2.30 -14.89
C GLY A 116 11.08 -3.83 -14.83
N LEU A 117 10.73 -4.44 -13.69
CA LEU A 117 10.78 -5.89 -13.51
C LEU A 117 9.59 -6.57 -14.21
N LYS A 118 9.81 -7.78 -14.75
CA LYS A 118 8.77 -8.60 -15.40
C LYS A 118 7.60 -8.85 -14.43
N ARG A 119 6.38 -8.85 -14.96
CA ARG A 119 5.14 -8.65 -14.17
C ARG A 119 4.46 -9.93 -13.66
N ASP A 120 4.78 -11.08 -14.25
CA ASP A 120 4.00 -12.30 -14.02
C ASP A 120 4.31 -12.91 -12.65
N GLU A 121 5.58 -13.20 -12.39
CA GLU A 121 6.08 -13.73 -11.12
C GLU A 121 7.15 -12.79 -10.55
N LEU A 122 6.74 -11.97 -9.58
CA LEU A 122 7.63 -10.98 -8.97
C LEU A 122 7.76 -11.25 -7.47
N SER A 123 8.95 -11.66 -7.05
CA SER A 123 9.28 -11.81 -5.64
C SER A 123 9.66 -10.47 -5.02
N ILE A 124 9.37 -10.30 -3.73
CA ILE A 124 9.87 -9.18 -2.93
C ILE A 124 11.41 -9.10 -2.96
N TRP A 125 12.10 -10.23 -3.11
CA TRP A 125 13.57 -10.25 -3.19
C TRP A 125 14.11 -9.65 -4.48
N ASP A 126 13.43 -9.81 -5.61
CA ASP A 126 13.82 -9.19 -6.87
C ASP A 126 13.64 -7.67 -6.80
N VAL A 127 12.54 -7.22 -6.19
CA VAL A 127 12.29 -5.80 -5.90
C VAL A 127 13.37 -5.23 -4.98
N ILE A 128 13.72 -5.91 -3.88
CA ILE A 128 14.80 -5.49 -2.98
C ILE A 128 16.12 -5.40 -3.74
N ARG A 129 16.45 -6.36 -4.60
CA ARG A 129 17.69 -6.36 -5.40
C ARG A 129 17.74 -5.14 -6.31
N SER A 130 16.65 -4.85 -7.03
CA SER A 130 16.55 -3.69 -7.93
C SER A 130 16.66 -2.37 -7.17
N MET A 131 15.88 -2.19 -6.08
CA MET A 131 15.89 -0.96 -5.27
C MET A 131 17.24 -0.69 -4.58
N ARG A 132 18.05 -1.72 -4.29
CA ARG A 132 19.41 -1.54 -3.75
C ARG A 132 20.37 -0.88 -4.74
N SER A 133 20.17 -1.13 -6.03
CA SER A 133 20.96 -0.55 -7.13
C SER A 133 20.43 0.80 -7.61
N SER A 134 19.29 1.25 -7.07
CA SER A 134 18.69 2.53 -7.44
C SER A 134 19.58 3.72 -7.10
N ARG A 135 19.55 4.76 -7.94
CA ARG A 135 20.20 6.06 -7.68
C ARG A 135 19.49 6.84 -6.57
N GLU A 136 18.23 6.53 -6.30
CA GLU A 136 17.42 7.19 -5.29
C GLU A 136 17.74 6.73 -3.85
N PRO A 137 18.19 7.63 -2.94
CA PRO A 137 18.55 7.25 -1.58
C PRO A 137 17.40 6.65 -0.78
N TYR A 138 16.17 7.11 -1.01
CA TYR A 138 14.99 6.63 -0.30
C TYR A 138 14.65 5.18 -0.67
N GLN A 139 14.82 4.78 -1.94
CA GLN A 139 14.61 3.41 -2.40
C GLN A 139 15.65 2.48 -1.76
N ARG A 140 16.93 2.86 -1.75
CA ARG A 140 17.98 2.07 -1.09
C ARG A 140 17.72 1.88 0.41
N ARG A 141 17.20 2.92 1.09
CA ARG A 141 16.85 2.85 2.52
C ARG A 141 15.70 1.87 2.76
N LEU A 142 14.63 1.96 1.97
CA LEU A 142 13.50 1.04 2.05
C LEU A 142 13.93 -0.39 1.74
N ALA A 143 14.80 -0.60 0.74
CA ALA A 143 15.32 -1.93 0.42
C ALA A 143 16.13 -2.55 1.57
N LYS A 144 16.90 -1.75 2.32
CA LYS A 144 17.58 -2.20 3.55
C LYS A 144 16.58 -2.58 4.64
N GLU A 145 15.53 -1.77 4.85
CA GLU A 145 14.47 -2.06 5.82
C GLU A 145 13.74 -3.37 5.48
N LEU A 146 13.34 -3.53 4.22
CA LEU A 146 12.68 -4.73 3.70
C LEU A 146 13.59 -5.95 3.83
N LYS A 147 14.84 -5.85 3.40
CA LYS A 147 15.81 -6.95 3.55
C LYS A 147 15.96 -7.39 5.01
N LYS A 148 16.10 -6.44 5.94
CA LYS A 148 16.24 -6.74 7.36
C LYS A 148 14.99 -7.44 7.89
N TYR A 149 13.81 -6.95 7.54
CA TYR A 149 12.56 -7.51 8.00
C TYR A 149 12.26 -8.88 7.40
N CYS A 150 12.41 -9.04 6.08
CA CYS A 150 12.17 -10.31 5.40
C CYS A 150 13.12 -11.41 5.86
N ASN A 151 14.36 -11.09 6.27
CA ASN A 151 15.27 -12.06 6.91
C ASN A 151 14.99 -12.28 8.40
N GLY A 152 14.00 -11.59 8.98
CA GLY A 152 13.65 -11.71 10.39
C GLY A 152 12.84 -12.97 10.68
N ALA A 153 12.96 -13.46 11.91
CA ALA A 153 12.31 -14.70 12.37
C ALA A 153 10.80 -14.72 12.10
N PHE A 154 10.10 -13.59 12.26
CA PHE A 154 8.65 -13.54 12.05
C PHE A 154 8.25 -13.84 10.61
N HIS A 155 8.90 -13.18 9.66
CA HIS A 155 8.61 -13.36 8.25
C HIS A 155 9.07 -14.74 7.76
N GLN A 156 10.26 -15.18 8.17
CA GLN A 156 10.81 -16.49 7.78
C GLN A 156 9.97 -17.65 8.31
N TYR A 157 9.41 -17.52 9.51
CA TYR A 157 8.48 -18.51 10.04
C TYR A 157 7.24 -18.66 9.15
N VAL A 158 6.60 -17.57 8.75
CA VAL A 158 5.42 -17.65 7.85
C VAL A 158 5.80 -18.17 6.46
N ARG A 159 6.91 -17.66 5.89
CA ARG A 159 7.31 -17.97 4.50
C ARG A 159 7.89 -19.36 4.29
N ASN A 160 8.63 -19.88 5.27
CA ASN A 160 9.38 -21.13 5.10
C ASN A 160 8.92 -22.22 6.05
N TYR A 161 8.44 -21.90 7.25
CA TYR A 161 7.91 -22.92 8.15
C TYR A 161 6.44 -23.16 7.78
N LEU A 162 5.52 -22.24 8.13
CA LEU A 162 4.08 -22.42 7.93
C LEU A 162 3.66 -22.66 6.47
N ARG A 163 4.39 -22.13 5.48
CA ARG A 163 4.09 -22.45 4.08
C ARG A 163 4.46 -23.89 3.74
N ASN A 164 5.64 -24.33 4.18
CA ASN A 164 6.17 -25.63 3.80
C ASN A 164 5.45 -26.76 4.52
N THR A 165 4.94 -26.50 5.74
CA THR A 165 4.08 -27.45 6.46
C THR A 165 2.82 -27.85 5.67
N PHE A 166 2.32 -27.00 4.77
CA PHE A 166 1.20 -27.34 3.89
C PHE A 166 1.63 -27.92 2.53
N ALA A 167 2.90 -27.77 2.13
CA ALA A 167 3.34 -27.99 0.75
C ALA A 167 4.39 -29.11 0.59
N HIS A 168 5.11 -29.49 1.64
CA HIS A 168 6.22 -30.44 1.59
C HIS A 168 6.18 -31.40 2.79
N ASN A 169 6.66 -32.64 2.57
CA ASN A 169 6.58 -33.82 3.44
C ASN A 169 6.26 -33.55 4.91
N GLY A 170 5.09 -34.04 5.32
CA GLY A 170 4.56 -33.90 6.67
C GLY A 170 3.64 -32.68 6.77
N ASP A 171 2.33 -32.91 6.68
CA ASP A 171 1.43 -32.04 7.43
C ASP A 171 1.85 -32.18 8.91
N PRO A 172 2.36 -31.14 9.60
CA PRO A 172 2.65 -31.22 11.03
C PRO A 172 1.36 -31.46 11.82
N HIS A 173 0.22 -31.20 11.20
CA HIS A 173 -1.09 -31.52 11.73
C HIS A 173 -1.59 -32.93 11.35
N GLY A 174 -0.81 -33.70 10.57
CA GLY A 174 -1.12 -35.07 10.15
C GLY A 174 -0.61 -36.16 11.10
N LYS A 175 -1.16 -37.38 10.98
CA LYS A 175 -0.82 -38.56 11.81
C LYS A 175 0.52 -39.20 11.51
N LEU A 176 1.02 -39.01 10.30
CA LEU A 176 2.05 -39.87 9.72
C LEU A 176 3.40 -39.16 9.76
N ILE A 177 4.36 -39.80 10.43
CA ILE A 177 5.76 -39.40 10.34
C ILE A 177 6.25 -39.83 8.96
N PHE A 178 6.62 -38.85 8.14
CA PHE A 178 7.26 -39.14 6.87
C PHE A 178 8.61 -39.80 7.13
N HIS A 179 9.01 -40.69 6.23
CA HIS A 179 10.34 -41.29 6.28
C HIS A 179 11.07 -40.91 5.00
N TYR A 180 12.38 -40.65 5.11
CA TYR A 180 13.25 -40.37 4.00
C TYR A 180 14.50 -41.26 4.07
N TYR A 181 15.17 -41.44 2.93
CA TYR A 181 16.49 -42.07 2.92
C TYR A 181 17.53 -41.01 3.26
N GLY A 182 18.24 -41.19 4.39
CA GLY A 182 19.32 -40.30 4.79
C GLY A 182 20.56 -40.47 3.91
N ASP A 183 21.56 -39.61 4.10
CA ASP A 183 22.83 -39.65 3.34
C ASP A 183 23.59 -40.98 3.47
N ASN A 184 23.29 -41.75 4.53
CA ASN A 184 23.81 -43.09 4.76
C ASN A 184 23.01 -44.21 4.05
N GLY A 185 22.01 -43.86 3.24
CA GLY A 185 21.14 -44.79 2.54
C GLY A 185 20.12 -45.52 3.43
N MET A 186 20.03 -45.16 4.71
CA MET A 186 19.09 -45.79 5.65
C MET A 186 17.78 -45.03 5.70
N LEU A 187 16.67 -45.75 5.85
CA LEU A 187 15.36 -45.14 6.10
C LEU A 187 15.37 -44.49 7.49
N GLN A 188 15.07 -43.20 7.54
CA GLN A 188 15.03 -42.40 8.76
C GLN A 188 13.67 -41.70 8.87
N PRO A 189 13.07 -41.63 10.07
CA PRO A 189 11.90 -40.78 10.28
C PRO A 189 12.29 -39.31 10.12
N ASP A 190 11.36 -38.52 9.58
CA ASP A 190 11.45 -37.07 9.57
C ASP A 190 11.19 -36.55 10.99
N ASP A 191 12.28 -36.36 11.73
CA ASP A 191 12.28 -35.88 13.11
C ASP A 191 12.05 -34.37 13.23
N GLY A 192 12.05 -33.64 12.11
CA GLY A 192 11.81 -32.20 12.06
C GLY A 192 10.39 -31.79 12.47
N PHE A 193 9.43 -32.72 12.43
CA PHE A 193 8.00 -32.46 12.64
C PHE A 193 7.36 -33.29 13.77
N ILE A 194 8.15 -33.82 14.71
CA ILE A 194 7.65 -34.73 15.76
C ILE A 194 6.51 -34.13 16.61
N LEU A 195 6.45 -32.80 16.78
CA LEU A 195 5.36 -32.11 17.45
C LEU A 195 4.99 -30.81 16.72
N PRO A 196 3.72 -30.63 16.28
CA PRO A 196 3.27 -29.35 15.76
C PRO A 196 3.37 -28.25 16.81
N ASP A 197 3.60 -27.03 16.34
CA ASP A 197 3.53 -25.86 17.18
C ASP A 197 2.10 -25.67 17.72
N HIS A 198 1.99 -25.08 18.91
CA HIS A 198 0.66 -24.75 19.44
C HIS A 198 0.00 -23.67 18.56
N PRO A 199 -1.30 -23.76 18.25
CA PRO A 199 -2.01 -22.82 17.37
C PRO A 199 -1.78 -21.33 17.68
N ILE A 200 -1.72 -20.99 18.97
CA ILE A 200 -1.34 -19.66 19.49
C ILE A 200 -0.05 -19.12 18.87
N LYS A 201 0.98 -19.95 18.75
CA LYS A 201 2.28 -19.55 18.20
C LYS A 201 2.09 -19.23 16.72
N GLU A 202 1.52 -20.14 15.94
CA GLU A 202 1.31 -19.99 14.50
C GLU A 202 0.52 -18.72 14.17
N LEU A 203 -0.63 -18.54 14.83
CA LEU A 203 -1.49 -17.36 14.69
C LEU A 203 -0.77 -16.07 15.08
N ARG A 204 0.03 -16.08 16.15
CA ARG A 204 0.83 -14.91 16.57
C ARG A 204 1.79 -14.48 15.47
N TYR A 205 2.54 -15.42 14.89
CA TYR A 205 3.51 -15.13 13.85
C TYR A 205 2.83 -14.55 12.60
N LEU A 206 1.69 -15.14 12.21
CA LEU A 206 0.87 -14.67 11.09
C LEU A 206 0.41 -13.21 11.28
N ILE A 207 -0.19 -12.92 12.44
CA ILE A 207 -0.72 -11.59 12.78
C ILE A 207 0.40 -10.55 12.84
N ILE A 208 1.55 -10.87 13.46
CA ILE A 208 2.68 -9.93 13.54
C ILE A 208 3.21 -9.61 12.16
N ASP A 209 3.36 -10.62 11.30
CA ASP A 209 3.87 -10.39 9.95
C ASP A 209 2.91 -9.54 9.10
N PHE A 210 1.60 -9.79 9.22
CA PHE A 210 0.60 -8.98 8.54
C PHE A 210 0.60 -7.53 9.03
N ILE A 211 0.71 -7.28 10.35
CA ILE A 211 0.78 -5.91 10.89
C ILE A 211 1.96 -5.15 10.28
N LYS A 212 3.11 -5.81 10.08
CA LYS A 212 4.25 -5.14 9.45
C LYS A 212 4.00 -4.90 7.95
N LEU A 213 3.48 -5.88 7.22
CA LEU A 213 3.11 -5.73 5.81
C LEU A 213 2.10 -4.60 5.60
N HIS A 214 1.07 -4.53 6.45
CA HIS A 214 0.05 -3.47 6.41
C HIS A 214 0.64 -2.07 6.59
N ARG A 215 1.64 -1.90 7.47
CA ARG A 215 2.38 -0.64 7.60
C ARG A 215 3.15 -0.30 6.33
N PHE A 216 3.77 -1.28 5.70
CA PHE A 216 4.49 -1.09 4.44
C PHE A 216 3.57 -0.68 3.30
N LEU A 217 2.42 -1.36 3.17
CA LEU A 217 1.40 -1.02 2.18
C LEU A 217 0.88 0.40 2.39
N ASN A 218 0.54 0.80 3.62
CA ASN A 218 0.10 2.17 3.91
C ASN A 218 1.16 3.21 3.57
N LYS A 219 2.44 2.95 3.85
CA LYS A 219 3.54 3.86 3.53
C LYS A 219 3.64 4.12 2.02
N ILE A 220 3.47 3.10 1.19
CA ILE A 220 3.46 3.25 -0.27
C ILE A 220 2.17 3.92 -0.75
N ASN A 221 1.02 3.58 -0.15
CA ASN A 221 -0.24 4.25 -0.50
C ASN A 221 -0.20 5.76 -0.25
N GLN A 222 0.45 6.22 0.83
CA GLN A 222 0.67 7.65 1.06
C GLN A 222 1.58 8.30 0.01
N GLN A 223 2.55 7.58 -0.55
CA GLN A 223 3.35 8.09 -1.67
C GLN A 223 2.52 8.21 -2.94
N ILE A 224 1.66 7.23 -3.22
CA ILE A 224 0.71 7.29 -4.35
C ILE A 224 -0.23 8.48 -4.18
N LYS A 225 -0.78 8.69 -2.98
CA LYS A 225 -1.60 9.88 -2.65
C LYS A 225 -0.85 11.18 -2.93
N LYS A 226 0.42 11.24 -2.52
CA LYS A 226 1.26 12.43 -2.73
C LYS A 226 1.43 12.71 -4.23
N ILE A 227 1.79 11.68 -5.00
CA ILE A 227 1.91 11.80 -6.47
C ILE A 227 0.58 12.28 -7.07
N MET A 228 -0.54 11.72 -6.61
CA MET A 228 -1.86 12.12 -7.08
C MET A 228 -2.10 13.62 -6.86
N LEU A 229 -1.98 14.06 -5.62
CA LEU A 229 -2.26 15.45 -5.23
C LEU A 229 -1.29 16.44 -5.85
N GLU A 230 -0.04 16.08 -6.08
CA GLU A 230 0.96 17.02 -6.60
C GLU A 230 1.05 17.06 -8.12
N LYS A 231 0.55 16.01 -8.80
CA LYS A 231 0.83 15.84 -10.24
C LYS A 231 -0.32 15.40 -11.12
N THR A 232 -1.38 14.82 -10.55
CA THR A 232 -2.42 14.17 -11.37
C THR A 232 -3.82 14.70 -11.13
N ILE A 233 -4.05 15.52 -10.10
CA ILE A 233 -5.36 16.12 -9.89
C ILE A 233 -5.60 17.27 -10.86
N LEU A 234 -6.86 17.41 -11.24
CA LEU A 234 -7.36 18.59 -11.92
C LEU A 234 -7.95 19.55 -10.90
N ILE A 235 -7.75 20.84 -11.14
CA ILE A 235 -8.21 21.90 -10.26
C ILE A 235 -9.08 22.89 -11.02
N GLU A 236 -9.97 23.51 -10.27
CA GLU A 236 -10.66 24.74 -10.61
C GLU A 236 -10.06 25.86 -9.77
N TYR A 237 -9.85 27.02 -10.37
CA TYR A 237 -9.17 28.13 -9.71
C TYR A 237 -9.82 29.48 -9.98
N HIS A 238 -9.64 30.38 -9.02
CA HIS A 238 -9.92 31.80 -9.15
C HIS A 238 -8.78 32.60 -8.54
N PHE A 239 -8.51 33.77 -9.10
CA PHE A 239 -7.48 34.66 -8.58
C PHE A 239 -7.96 36.10 -8.50
N GLU A 240 -7.48 36.78 -7.46
CA GLU A 240 -7.69 38.20 -7.23
C GLU A 240 -6.42 38.94 -7.67
N THR A 241 -6.57 39.92 -8.55
CA THR A 241 -5.47 40.75 -9.04
C THR A 241 -5.20 41.93 -8.12
N LEU A 242 -4.05 42.59 -8.27
CA LEU A 242 -3.68 43.79 -7.50
C LEU A 242 -4.75 44.89 -7.59
N CYS A 243 -5.44 44.99 -8.72
CA CYS A 243 -6.51 45.97 -8.92
C CYS A 243 -7.87 45.53 -8.38
N GLY A 244 -7.93 44.44 -7.62
CA GLY A 244 -9.15 43.92 -6.99
C GLY A 244 -10.12 43.23 -7.95
N ARG A 245 -9.68 42.86 -9.16
CA ARG A 245 -10.51 42.06 -10.08
C ARG A 245 -10.39 40.58 -9.72
N GLU A 246 -11.52 39.92 -9.57
CA GLU A 246 -11.60 38.47 -9.51
C GLU A 246 -11.71 37.91 -10.92
N ILE A 247 -10.79 37.02 -11.27
CA ILE A 247 -10.80 36.29 -12.53
C ILE A 247 -10.99 34.81 -12.22
N THR A 248 -12.06 34.25 -12.80
CA THR A 248 -12.35 32.82 -12.80
C THR A 248 -12.08 32.27 -14.19
N ASP A 249 -11.13 31.34 -14.31
CA ASP A 249 -11.00 30.54 -15.52
C ASP A 249 -11.83 29.27 -15.34
N GLY A 250 -12.89 29.12 -16.14
CA GLY A 250 -13.81 27.98 -16.05
C GLY A 250 -13.23 26.66 -16.58
N ARG A 251 -11.93 26.60 -16.87
CA ARG A 251 -11.26 25.42 -17.41
C ARG A 251 -10.62 24.59 -16.30
N HIS A 252 -10.78 23.27 -16.39
CA HIS A 252 -10.05 22.33 -15.56
C HIS A 252 -8.60 22.27 -16.03
N ILE A 253 -7.68 22.59 -15.12
CA ILE A 253 -6.23 22.53 -15.40
C ILE A 253 -5.54 21.51 -14.49
N PRO A 254 -4.47 20.84 -14.96
CA PRO A 254 -3.56 20.11 -14.10
C PRO A 254 -2.99 20.96 -12.97
N ILE A 255 -2.89 20.41 -11.77
CA ILE A 255 -2.26 21.13 -10.64
C ILE A 255 -0.78 21.48 -10.89
N THR A 256 -0.09 20.77 -11.79
CA THR A 256 1.28 21.12 -12.18
C THR A 256 1.36 22.48 -12.86
N ILE A 257 0.33 22.87 -13.61
CA ILE A 257 0.25 24.17 -14.28
C ILE A 257 0.14 25.30 -13.25
N LEU A 258 -0.44 25.05 -12.07
CA LEU A 258 -0.50 26.06 -11.02
C LEU A 258 0.90 26.51 -10.59
N GLN A 259 1.88 25.60 -10.56
CA GLN A 259 3.27 25.94 -10.24
C GLN A 259 3.91 26.81 -11.33
N GLU A 260 3.54 26.60 -12.59
CA GLU A 260 4.05 27.36 -13.75
C GLU A 260 3.34 28.72 -13.88
N LEU A 261 2.03 28.75 -13.63
CA LEU A 261 1.24 29.97 -13.65
C LEU A 261 1.77 30.98 -12.64
N HIS A 262 2.22 30.56 -11.45
CA HIS A 262 2.89 31.45 -10.49
C HIS A 262 4.01 32.31 -11.11
N GLU A 263 4.64 31.87 -12.21
CA GLU A 263 5.75 32.55 -12.88
C GLU A 263 5.34 33.37 -14.12
N ILE A 264 4.16 33.14 -14.72
CA ILE A 264 3.73 33.78 -16.00
C ILE A 264 2.23 34.13 -15.94
N TRP A 265 1.86 35.42 -16.04
CA TRP A 265 0.44 35.85 -15.94
C TRP A 265 0.00 36.84 -17.03
N GLU A 266 -0.20 36.37 -18.27
CA GLU A 266 -0.88 37.15 -19.31
C GLU A 266 -2.38 37.31 -18.98
N ILE A 267 -2.88 38.54 -18.93
CA ILE A 267 -4.33 38.78 -18.87
C ILE A 267 -4.81 39.00 -20.29
N SER A 268 -5.90 38.30 -20.66
CA SER A 268 -6.50 38.37 -21.99
C SER A 268 -6.81 39.81 -22.40
N ASP A 269 -6.70 40.06 -23.71
CA ASP A 269 -6.77 41.36 -24.39
C ASP A 269 -8.05 42.19 -24.18
N THR A 270 -9.01 41.72 -23.38
CA THR A 270 -10.40 42.17 -23.48
C THR A 270 -10.83 43.30 -22.55
N ASP A 271 -10.06 43.79 -21.58
CA ASP A 271 -10.48 44.96 -20.79
C ASP A 271 -9.34 45.84 -20.30
N GLU A 272 -9.63 47.13 -20.07
CA GLU A 272 -8.70 48.17 -19.63
C GLU A 272 -7.79 47.70 -18.49
N ALA A 273 -6.48 47.59 -18.75
CA ALA A 273 -5.49 47.39 -17.70
C ALA A 273 -5.46 48.63 -16.80
N CYS A 274 -5.55 48.44 -15.47
CA CYS A 274 -5.44 49.54 -14.52
C CYS A 274 -4.05 50.18 -14.60
N GLU A 275 -3.96 51.45 -14.20
CA GLU A 275 -2.76 52.28 -14.31
C GLU A 275 -1.57 51.70 -13.52
N GLU A 276 -1.82 51.08 -12.37
CA GLU A 276 -0.81 50.37 -11.56
C GLU A 276 -0.24 49.11 -12.26
N CYS A 277 -1.05 48.42 -13.07
CA CYS A 277 -0.63 47.21 -13.79
C CYS A 277 0.11 47.53 -15.11
N ARG A 278 -0.05 48.75 -15.67
CA ARG A 278 0.74 49.23 -16.82
C ARG A 278 2.20 49.53 -16.48
N LEU A 279 2.48 49.93 -15.23
CA LEU A 279 3.82 50.33 -14.78
C LEU A 279 4.83 49.18 -14.65
N LEU A 280 4.35 47.92 -14.62
CA LEU A 280 5.20 46.73 -14.43
C LEU A 280 5.63 46.06 -15.75
N ALA A 281 4.99 46.39 -16.88
CA ALA A 281 5.28 45.78 -18.18
C ALA A 281 6.23 46.67 -19.00
N ASN A 282 7.53 46.36 -18.99
CA ASN A 282 8.54 47.04 -19.82
C ASN A 282 8.40 46.77 -21.34
N ASN A 283 7.30 46.16 -21.80
CA ASN A 283 7.02 45.92 -23.22
C ASN A 283 5.55 46.22 -23.53
N HIS A 284 5.33 47.23 -24.38
CA HIS A 284 4.05 47.84 -24.72
C HIS A 284 3.01 46.95 -25.46
N SER A 285 3.22 45.64 -25.57
CA SER A 285 2.36 44.76 -26.37
C SER A 285 1.56 43.71 -25.57
N LEU A 286 1.82 43.54 -24.27
CA LEU A 286 1.17 42.53 -23.44
C LEU A 286 0.73 43.15 -22.10
N LYS A 287 -0.56 42.99 -21.74
CA LYS A 287 -1.14 43.52 -20.49
C LYS A 287 -1.05 42.46 -19.40
N TYR A 288 -0.27 42.71 -18.35
CA TYR A 288 -0.12 41.82 -17.19
C TYR A 288 -0.71 42.51 -15.94
N CYS A 289 -1.41 41.78 -15.07
CA CYS A 289 -1.73 42.26 -13.73
C CYS A 289 -1.41 41.17 -12.72
N LYS A 290 -0.62 41.51 -11.70
CA LYS A 290 -0.08 40.54 -10.75
C LYS A 290 -1.22 40.00 -9.86
N PRO A 291 -1.39 38.67 -9.75
CA PRO A 291 -2.30 38.09 -8.77
C PRO A 291 -1.75 38.28 -7.35
N VAL A 292 -2.62 38.67 -6.43
CA VAL A 292 -2.29 38.85 -4.99
C VAL A 292 -2.76 37.64 -4.18
N LYS A 293 -3.85 37.03 -4.63
CA LYS A 293 -4.45 35.87 -3.97
C LYS A 293 -4.89 34.87 -5.03
N PHE A 294 -4.51 33.62 -4.82
CA PHE A 294 -4.90 32.51 -5.66
C PHE A 294 -5.68 31.51 -4.81
N VAL A 295 -6.82 31.07 -5.31
CA VAL A 295 -7.66 30.13 -4.60
C VAL A 295 -8.06 29.02 -5.56
N TYR A 296 -7.86 27.77 -5.14
CA TYR A 296 -8.19 26.62 -5.96
C TYR A 296 -8.75 25.48 -5.12
N HIS A 297 -9.45 24.59 -5.81
CA HIS A 297 -9.92 23.34 -5.25
C HIS A 297 -9.82 22.25 -6.31
N ARG A 298 -9.75 20.98 -5.88
CA ARG A 298 -9.83 19.85 -6.80
C ARG A 298 -11.24 19.82 -7.42
N ILE A 299 -11.34 19.44 -8.69
CA ILE A 299 -12.63 19.32 -9.37
C ILE A 299 -13.62 18.49 -8.53
N ASN A 300 -14.89 18.90 -8.50
CA ASN A 300 -15.95 18.26 -7.72
C ASN A 300 -15.73 18.21 -6.19
N GLU A 301 -14.75 18.92 -5.64
CA GLU A 301 -14.46 19.00 -4.19
C GLU A 301 -14.33 20.46 -3.70
N PRO A 302 -15.38 21.30 -3.80
CA PRO A 302 -15.32 22.71 -3.41
C PRO A 302 -15.02 22.95 -1.92
N GLU A 303 -15.35 21.97 -1.07
CA GLU A 303 -15.06 22.02 0.37
C GLU A 303 -13.54 21.98 0.67
N GLY A 304 -12.72 21.51 -0.28
CA GLY A 304 -11.26 21.41 -0.16
C GLY A 304 -10.50 22.66 -0.60
N THR A 305 -11.12 23.85 -0.52
CA THR A 305 -10.56 25.09 -1.05
C THR A 305 -9.27 25.51 -0.34
N ILE A 306 -8.22 25.76 -1.13
CA ILE A 306 -6.91 26.24 -0.67
C ILE A 306 -6.72 27.68 -1.16
N SER A 307 -6.38 28.59 -0.24
CA SER A 307 -6.04 29.98 -0.55
C SER A 307 -4.54 30.21 -0.34
N ILE A 308 -3.88 30.77 -1.34
CA ILE A 308 -2.48 31.16 -1.32
C ILE A 308 -2.39 32.67 -1.50
N THR A 309 -1.75 33.37 -0.57
CA THR A 309 -1.42 34.79 -0.72
C THR A 309 -0.01 34.92 -1.31
N MET A 310 0.10 35.63 -2.42
CA MET A 310 1.37 35.90 -3.08
C MET A 310 2.16 36.92 -2.27
N LYS A 311 3.43 36.62 -1.96
CA LYS A 311 4.31 37.63 -1.36
C LYS A 311 4.62 38.69 -2.41
N SER A 312 4.43 39.95 -2.03
CA SER A 312 4.68 41.14 -2.83
C SER A 312 6.10 41.17 -3.36
#